data_AF-B9DZG3-F1
#
_entry.id   AF-B9DZG3-F1
#
_cell.length_a   1.000
_cell.length_b   1.000
_cell.length_c   1.000
_cell.angle_alpha   90.00
_cell.angle_beta   90.00
_cell.angle_gamma   90.00
#
_symmetry.space_group_name_H-M   'P 1'
#
loop_
_entity.id
_entity.type
_entity.pdbx_description
1 polymer ?
#
loop_
_entity_poly.entity_id
_entity_poly.type
_entity_poly.pdbx_seq_one_letter_code
_entity_poly.pdbx_strand_id
1 'polypeptide(L)'
;MPKYINLYKNYTLNRGNYQLRLPLNIEYMIPDNDSVYLLSQFIEEMDLTDLYSTYSRIRENKATPRQMLKIVLYSYMNHNYSSRAMEQSCYRDVNFMYLLEGSPVPDHSTFARFRSLHFSPCTETIMAEMTNFFYEIGEVLRNDIFIDGTKIEACANKYTFVWKKSVSKNLKGLLSKLAIFVAECEEMYGSKFVYENKVKIKHIKKLRKKLYALKKKENIEFVHGSGKRKNPIQRSIEKLEEYLDKLKEYTQKIHT
;
A
#
# COMPACT_ATOMS: atom_id res chain seq x y z
N MET A 1 52.17 14.51 -18.91
CA MET A 1 50.97 15.14 -18.32
C MET A 1 49.74 14.36 -18.78
N PRO A 2 48.95 13.78 -17.85
CA PRO A 2 47.77 13.01 -18.20
C PRO A 2 46.70 13.96 -18.79
N LYS A 3 46.24 13.68 -20.01
CA LYS A 3 45.10 14.40 -20.61
C LYS A 3 43.83 13.99 -19.86
N TYR A 4 43.29 14.89 -19.03
CA TYR A 4 41.95 14.73 -18.48
C TYR A 4 40.95 14.78 -19.63
N ILE A 5 40.35 13.64 -19.95
CA ILE A 5 39.22 13.56 -20.88
C ILE A 5 38.02 14.13 -20.15
N ASN A 6 37.61 15.34 -20.50
CA ASN A 6 36.40 15.95 -19.98
C ASN A 6 35.20 15.26 -20.66
N LEU A 7 34.57 14.32 -19.96
CA LEU A 7 33.42 13.54 -20.44
C LEU A 7 32.16 14.40 -20.62
N TYR A 8 32.10 15.58 -20.00
CA TYR A 8 30.96 16.49 -20.06
C TYR A 8 31.17 17.52 -21.16
N LYS A 9 30.70 17.20 -22.37
CA LYS A 9 30.65 18.16 -23.48
C LYS A 9 29.54 19.18 -23.19
N ASN A 10 29.86 20.48 -23.17
CA ASN A 10 28.87 21.53 -22.96
C ASN A 10 28.06 21.75 -24.25
N TYR A 11 26.90 21.08 -24.35
CA TYR A 11 26.02 21.19 -25.51
C TYR A 11 25.26 22.53 -25.60
N THR A 12 25.26 23.35 -24.55
CA THR A 12 24.62 24.68 -24.57
C THR A 12 25.38 25.70 -25.42
N LEU A 13 26.60 25.36 -25.87
CA LEU A 13 27.42 26.18 -26.76
C LEU A 13 27.13 25.93 -28.25
N ASN A 14 26.36 24.89 -28.59
CA ASN A 14 25.92 24.64 -29.96
C ASN A 14 24.74 25.56 -30.31
N ARG A 15 24.97 26.88 -30.26
CA ARG A 15 23.97 27.89 -30.54
C ARG A 15 24.12 28.32 -32.00
N GLY A 16 23.22 27.85 -32.87
CA GLY A 16 22.91 28.59 -34.09
C GLY A 16 22.29 29.96 -33.77
N ASN A 17 21.65 30.61 -34.74
CA ASN A 17 20.92 31.86 -34.52
C ASN A 17 19.68 31.64 -33.65
N TYR A 18 19.86 31.57 -32.33
CA TYR A 18 18.76 31.53 -31.35
C TYR A 18 18.46 32.96 -30.89
N GLN A 19 17.20 33.37 -31.04
CA GLN A 19 16.68 34.61 -30.47
C GLN A 19 16.87 34.62 -28.95
N LEU A 20 17.32 35.74 -28.39
CA LEU A 20 17.41 35.97 -26.95
C LEU A 20 16.06 35.65 -26.29
N ARG A 21 16.07 34.71 -25.34
CA ARG A 21 14.90 34.36 -24.53
C ARG A 21 15.08 34.98 -23.15
N LEU A 22 14.14 35.84 -22.76
CA LEU A 22 14.06 36.36 -21.40
C LEU A 22 13.56 35.26 -20.46
N PRO A 23 13.98 35.25 -19.18
CA PRO A 23 13.38 34.37 -18.19
C PRO A 23 11.90 34.75 -18.04
N LEU A 24 11.01 33.90 -18.54
CA LEU A 24 9.56 34.05 -18.37
C LEU A 24 9.20 33.73 -16.93
N ASN A 25 8.23 34.46 -16.39
CA ASN A 25 7.61 34.05 -15.12
C ASN A 25 6.96 32.67 -15.34
N ILE A 26 7.41 31.71 -14.54
CA ILE A 26 7.02 30.30 -14.61
C ILE A 26 5.54 30.12 -14.23
N GLU A 27 4.99 31.05 -13.44
CA GLU A 27 3.59 31.05 -13.00
C GLU A 27 2.60 31.01 -14.17
N TYR A 28 2.90 31.65 -15.31
CA TYR A 28 2.03 31.60 -16.49
C TYR A 28 1.89 30.22 -17.11
N MET A 29 2.76 29.26 -16.75
CA MET A 29 2.67 27.88 -17.22
C MET A 29 1.76 27.01 -16.35
N ILE A 30 1.37 27.48 -15.17
CA ILE A 30 0.56 26.74 -14.21
C ILE A 30 -0.91 27.15 -14.43
N PRO A 31 -1.84 26.19 -14.65
CA PRO A 31 -3.26 26.51 -14.75
C PRO A 31 -3.79 27.09 -13.43
N ASP A 32 -4.72 28.06 -13.51
CA ASP A 32 -5.31 28.71 -12.33
C ASP A 32 -5.98 27.73 -11.33
N ASN A 33 -6.42 26.57 -11.82
CA ASN A 33 -7.07 25.52 -11.04
C ASN A 33 -6.10 24.42 -10.56
N ASP A 34 -4.79 24.64 -10.61
CA ASP A 34 -3.81 23.66 -10.12
C ASP A 34 -3.78 23.63 -8.58
N SER A 35 -3.64 22.44 -8.02
CA SER A 35 -3.62 22.21 -6.56
C SER A 35 -2.42 22.86 -5.86
N VAL A 36 -1.36 23.20 -6.61
CA VAL A 36 -0.17 23.88 -6.09
C VAL A 36 -0.51 25.23 -5.45
N TYR A 37 -1.47 25.97 -5.99
CA TYR A 37 -1.88 27.27 -5.47
C TYR A 37 -2.59 27.14 -4.13
N LEU A 38 -3.57 26.22 -4.06
CA LEU A 38 -4.30 25.93 -2.82
C LEU A 38 -3.35 25.52 -1.70
N LEU A 39 -2.41 24.61 -1.99
CA LEU A 39 -1.43 24.16 -1.03
C LEU A 39 -0.50 25.31 -0.58
N SER A 40 -0.01 26.11 -1.52
CA SER A 40 0.89 27.23 -1.23
C SER A 40 0.20 28.23 -0.30
N GLN A 41 -1.02 28.64 -0.63
CA GLN A 41 -1.81 29.57 0.18
C GLN A 41 -2.09 29.02 1.58
N PHE A 42 -2.52 27.75 1.67
CA PHE A 42 -2.78 27.11 2.96
C PHE A 42 -1.56 27.14 3.88
N ILE A 43 -0.39 26.73 3.35
CA ILE A 43 0.85 26.72 4.14
C ILE A 43 1.31 28.14 4.49
N GLU A 44 0.93 29.15 3.70
CA GLU A 44 1.19 30.55 4.05
C GLU A 44 0.39 31.00 5.29
N GLU A 45 -0.86 30.56 5.40
CA GLU A 45 -1.77 30.93 6.49
C GLU A 45 -1.56 30.10 7.78
N MET A 46 -0.91 28.94 7.67
CA MET A 46 -0.69 28.01 8.77
C MET A 46 0.34 28.51 9.80
N ASP A 47 0.09 28.22 11.09
CA ASP A 47 1.06 28.47 12.16
C ASP A 47 2.17 27.42 12.12
N LEU A 48 3.37 27.85 11.73
CA LEU A 48 4.55 26.98 11.64
C LEU A 48 5.47 27.08 12.87
N THR A 49 5.01 27.67 13.98
CA THR A 49 5.84 27.89 15.17
C THR A 49 6.52 26.59 15.64
N ASP A 50 5.78 25.48 15.70
CA ASP A 50 6.32 24.17 16.08
C ASP A 50 7.41 23.69 15.12
N LEU A 51 7.19 23.83 13.81
CA LEU A 51 8.19 23.46 12.80
C LEU A 51 9.45 24.30 12.96
N TYR A 52 9.32 25.62 13.11
CA TYR A 52 10.47 26.52 13.25
C TYR A 52 11.23 26.28 14.56
N SER A 53 10.54 25.89 15.63
CA SER A 53 11.19 25.55 16.92
C SER A 53 12.19 24.39 16.82
N THR A 54 12.01 23.50 15.84
CA THR A 54 12.93 22.37 15.59
C THR A 54 14.26 22.81 14.97
N TYR A 55 14.36 24.03 14.46
CA TYR A 55 15.57 24.56 13.85
C TYR A 55 16.38 25.39 14.85
N SER A 56 17.64 25.01 15.05
CA SER A 56 18.59 25.84 15.82
C SER A 56 19.09 27.06 15.05
N ARG A 57 19.18 26.93 13.71
CA ARG A 57 19.61 28.02 12.82
C ARG A 57 19.02 27.83 11.43
N ILE A 58 18.45 28.91 10.91
CA ILE A 58 18.02 29.00 9.51
C ILE A 58 19.13 29.68 8.72
N ARG A 59 19.49 29.10 7.57
CA ARG A 59 20.53 29.66 6.70
C ARG A 59 19.90 30.54 5.65
N GLU A 60 20.35 31.78 5.58
CA GLU A 60 20.11 32.65 4.44
C GLU A 60 20.75 32.01 3.18
N ASN A 61 20.06 32.06 2.05
CA ASN A 61 20.41 31.37 0.78
C ASN A 61 20.15 29.86 0.72
N LYS A 62 19.22 29.34 1.51
CA LYS A 62 18.67 27.98 1.32
C LYS A 62 17.15 28.03 1.37
N ALA A 63 16.50 27.00 0.83
CA ALA A 63 15.06 26.84 0.97
C ALA A 63 14.67 26.90 2.45
N THR A 64 13.66 27.72 2.74
CA THR A 64 13.16 27.94 4.10
C THR A 64 12.41 26.71 4.63
N PRO A 65 12.23 26.54 5.95
CA PRO A 65 11.41 25.46 6.50
C PRO A 65 10.01 25.40 5.89
N ARG A 66 9.42 26.57 5.60
CA ARG A 66 8.13 26.71 4.92
C ARG A 66 8.16 26.17 3.49
N GLN A 67 9.13 26.58 2.67
CA GLN A 67 9.29 26.08 1.30
C GLN A 67 9.56 24.56 1.28
N MET A 68 10.37 24.06 2.21
CA MET A 68 10.61 22.63 2.38
C MET A 68 9.32 21.87 2.71
N LEU A 69 8.47 22.43 3.56
CA LEU A 69 7.16 21.86 3.89
C LEU A 69 6.24 21.84 2.66
N LYS A 70 6.13 22.97 1.93
CA LYS A 70 5.37 23.06 0.68
C LYS A 70 5.74 21.94 -0.29
N ILE A 71 7.04 21.78 -0.56
CA ILE A 71 7.54 20.76 -1.50
C ILE A 71 7.24 19.34 -1.02
N VAL A 72 7.47 19.06 0.26
CA VAL A 72 7.25 17.72 0.81
C VAL A 72 5.78 17.33 0.76
N LEU A 73 4.87 18.23 1.16
CA LEU A 73 3.43 17.98 1.11
C LEU A 73 2.92 17.86 -0.32
N TYR A 74 3.34 18.76 -1.23
CA TYR A 74 2.96 18.67 -2.64
C TYR A 74 3.41 17.37 -3.29
N SER A 75 4.61 16.91 -2.95
CA SER A 75 5.13 15.63 -3.43
C SER A 75 4.30 14.46 -2.91
N TYR A 76 3.82 14.50 -1.66
CA TYR A 76 2.95 13.46 -1.11
C TYR A 76 1.57 13.44 -1.78
N MET A 77 1.01 14.61 -2.09
CA MET A 77 -0.23 14.72 -2.87
C MET A 77 -0.10 14.06 -4.26
N ASN A 78 1.11 14.09 -4.83
CA ASN A 78 1.43 13.46 -6.12
C ASN A 78 2.00 12.03 -5.98
N HIS A 79 1.80 11.36 -4.85
CA HIS A 79 2.30 9.99 -4.56
C HIS A 79 3.82 9.82 -4.70
N ASN A 80 4.58 10.91 -4.58
CA ASN A 80 6.02 10.90 -4.65
C ASN A 80 6.62 11.05 -3.24
N TYR A 81 7.13 9.95 -2.71
CA TYR A 81 7.69 9.89 -1.35
C TYR A 81 9.23 9.87 -1.33
N SER A 82 9.88 9.72 -2.49
CA SER A 82 11.34 9.60 -2.57
C SER A 82 12.01 10.98 -2.51
N SER A 83 12.98 11.17 -1.61
CA SER A 83 13.70 12.44 -1.50
C SER A 83 14.50 12.79 -2.76
N ARG A 84 15.01 11.78 -3.47
CA ARG A 84 15.70 11.97 -4.76
C ARG A 84 14.73 12.38 -5.85
N ALA A 85 13.51 11.85 -5.82
CA ALA A 85 12.49 12.23 -6.78
C ALA A 85 11.97 13.65 -6.49
N MET A 86 11.82 14.04 -5.22
CA MET A 86 11.54 15.43 -4.82
C MET A 86 12.60 16.40 -5.36
N GLU A 87 13.88 16.10 -5.14
CA GLU A 87 14.99 16.88 -5.70
C GLU A 87 14.91 16.96 -7.23
N GLN A 88 14.67 15.84 -7.89
CA GLN A 88 14.56 15.81 -9.35
C GLN A 88 13.37 16.62 -9.87
N SER A 89 12.23 16.59 -9.18
CA SER A 89 11.04 17.38 -9.49
C SER A 89 11.32 18.88 -9.36
N CYS A 90 12.05 19.31 -8.33
CA CYS A 90 12.47 20.71 -8.18
C CYS A 90 13.25 21.27 -9.38
N TYR A 91 13.96 20.40 -10.13
CA TYR A 91 14.69 20.80 -11.34
C TYR A 91 13.87 20.74 -12.64
N ARG A 92 12.75 20.01 -12.67
CA ARG A 92 12.06 19.67 -13.93
C ARG A 92 10.61 20.10 -13.97
N ASP A 93 9.96 20.18 -12.82
CA ASP A 93 8.53 20.40 -12.68
C ASP A 93 8.27 21.85 -12.29
N VAL A 94 7.45 22.51 -13.10
CA VAL A 94 7.06 23.92 -12.99
C VAL A 94 6.38 24.20 -11.64
N ASN A 95 5.57 23.27 -11.14
CA ASN A 95 4.84 23.44 -9.89
C ASN A 95 5.82 23.41 -8.69
N PHE A 96 6.83 22.53 -8.73
CA PHE A 96 7.88 22.49 -7.71
C PHE A 96 8.82 23.70 -7.80
N MET A 97 9.10 24.21 -9.00
CA MET A 97 9.86 25.45 -9.19
C MET A 97 9.13 26.66 -8.61
N TYR A 98 7.81 26.72 -8.79
CA TYR A 98 6.97 27.75 -8.18
C TYR A 98 7.06 27.72 -6.66
N LEU A 99 6.91 26.56 -6.02
CA LEU A 99 7.01 26.40 -4.56
C LEU A 99 8.40 26.73 -3.99
N LEU A 100 9.45 26.67 -4.80
CA LEU A 100 10.80 27.06 -4.40
C LEU A 100 11.01 28.59 -4.38
N GLU A 101 10.18 29.35 -5.09
CA GLU A 101 10.21 30.82 -5.11
C GLU A 101 11.63 31.37 -5.45
N GLY A 102 12.34 30.69 -6.36
CA GLY A 102 13.70 31.05 -6.77
C GLY A 102 14.82 30.62 -5.82
N SER A 103 14.50 29.95 -4.72
CA SER A 103 15.49 29.38 -3.81
C SER A 103 16.31 28.27 -4.47
N PRO A 104 17.59 28.07 -4.07
CA PRO A 104 18.39 26.99 -4.61
C PRO A 104 17.78 25.62 -4.25
N VAL A 105 17.77 24.71 -5.23
CA VAL A 105 17.18 23.38 -5.08
C VAL A 105 17.85 22.62 -3.92
N PRO A 106 17.06 22.14 -2.94
CA PRO A 106 17.58 21.31 -1.86
C PRO A 106 18.01 19.93 -2.37
N ASP A 107 19.18 19.49 -1.91
CA ASP A 107 19.67 18.12 -2.15
C ASP A 107 18.75 17.08 -1.46
N HIS A 108 18.65 15.86 -2.00
CA HIS A 108 17.87 14.76 -1.42
C HIS A 108 18.19 14.48 0.05
N SER A 109 19.45 14.71 0.48
CA SER A 109 19.87 14.56 1.88
C SER A 109 19.26 15.63 2.79
N THR A 110 18.97 16.81 2.26
CA THR A 110 18.28 17.90 2.95
C THR A 110 16.80 17.56 3.12
N PHE A 111 16.13 17.08 2.07
CA PHE A 111 14.76 16.58 2.18
C PHE A 111 14.62 15.43 3.17
N ALA A 112 15.55 14.46 3.15
CA ALA A 112 15.53 13.34 4.08
C ALA A 112 15.65 13.82 5.54
N ARG A 113 16.60 14.72 5.82
CA ARG A 113 16.78 15.31 7.17
C ARG A 113 15.59 16.16 7.60
N PHE A 114 15.05 16.98 6.70
CA PHE A 114 13.82 17.74 6.94
C PHE A 114 12.72 16.82 7.46
N ARG A 115 12.45 15.73 6.74
CA ARG A 115 11.39 14.79 7.12
C ARG A 115 11.65 14.12 8.47
N SER A 116 12.85 13.60 8.67
CA SER A 116 13.15 12.80 9.87
C SER A 116 13.33 13.63 11.14
N LEU A 117 13.94 14.82 11.04
CA LEU A 117 14.33 15.62 12.20
C LEU A 117 13.35 16.75 12.50
N HIS A 118 12.78 17.39 11.47
CA HIS A 118 12.02 18.63 11.62
C HIS A 118 10.53 18.41 11.43
N PHE A 119 10.13 17.67 10.40
CA PHE A 119 8.72 17.41 10.11
C PHE A 119 8.15 16.32 11.03
N SER A 120 8.89 15.22 11.28
CA SER A 120 8.40 14.10 12.08
C SER A 120 7.83 14.48 13.45
N PRO A 121 8.43 15.41 14.24
CA PRO A 121 7.88 15.80 15.53
C PRO A 121 6.56 16.59 15.46
N CYS A 122 6.32 17.32 14.37
CA CYS A 122 5.15 18.19 14.20
C CYS A 122 4.17 17.68 13.12
N THR A 123 4.38 16.46 12.60
CA THR A 123 3.59 15.92 11.48
C THR A 123 2.12 15.77 11.85
N GLU A 124 1.82 15.26 13.05
CA GLU A 124 0.43 15.05 13.48
C GLU A 124 -0.35 16.37 13.53
N THR A 125 0.23 17.40 14.17
CA THR A 125 -0.35 18.74 14.26
C THR A 125 -0.58 19.36 12.89
N ILE A 126 0.45 19.41 12.05
CA ILE A 126 0.38 20.02 10.71
C ILE A 126 -0.64 19.29 9.83
N MET A 127 -0.69 17.96 9.86
CA MET A 127 -1.63 17.20 9.05
C MET A 127 -3.07 17.33 9.57
N ALA A 128 -3.25 17.48 10.89
CA ALA A 128 -4.56 17.77 11.48
C ALA A 128 -5.06 19.16 11.07
N GLU A 129 -4.20 20.19 11.12
CA GLU A 129 -4.52 21.55 10.66
C GLU A 129 -4.88 21.57 9.17
N MET A 130 -4.12 20.87 8.33
CA MET A 130 -4.43 20.72 6.90
C MET A 130 -5.79 20.08 6.67
N THR A 131 -6.12 19.03 7.44
CA THR A 131 -7.41 18.36 7.34
C THR A 131 -8.55 19.27 7.79
N ASN A 132 -8.36 20.01 8.89
CA ASN A 132 -9.36 20.96 9.41
C ASN A 132 -9.58 22.10 8.43
N PHE A 133 -8.53 22.65 7.82
CA PHE A 133 -8.65 23.70 6.82
C PHE A 133 -9.46 23.23 5.61
N PHE A 134 -9.14 22.05 5.05
CA PHE A 134 -9.92 21.51 3.94
C PHE A 134 -11.37 21.22 4.31
N TYR A 135 -11.63 20.85 5.56
CA TYR A 135 -12.99 20.71 6.07
C TYR A 135 -13.72 22.06 6.15
N GLU A 136 -13.06 23.11 6.63
CA GLU A 136 -13.64 24.45 6.76
C GLU A 136 -14.01 25.08 5.41
N ILE A 137 -13.17 24.88 4.39
CA ILE A 137 -13.46 25.35 3.02
C ILE A 137 -14.44 24.43 2.26
N GLY A 138 -14.84 23.31 2.85
CA GLY A 138 -15.82 22.38 2.28
C GLY A 138 -15.27 21.43 1.21
N GLU A 139 -13.94 21.32 1.08
CA GLU A 139 -13.27 20.39 0.15
C GLU A 139 -13.26 18.94 0.68
N VAL A 140 -13.47 18.73 1.98
CA VAL A 140 -13.52 17.40 2.61
C VAL A 140 -14.78 17.24 3.46
N LEU A 141 -15.48 16.11 3.30
CA LEU A 141 -16.63 15.72 4.13
C LEU A 141 -16.17 14.92 5.35
N ARG A 142 -16.65 15.26 6.55
CA ARG A 142 -16.27 14.59 7.82
C ARG A 142 -16.63 13.10 7.91
N ASN A 143 -17.51 12.63 7.02
CA ASN A 143 -18.09 11.29 7.10
C ASN A 143 -17.28 10.23 6.35
N ASP A 144 -16.29 10.62 5.54
CA ASP A 144 -15.55 9.72 4.67
C ASP A 144 -14.18 9.38 5.27
N ILE A 145 -14.15 8.40 6.18
CA ILE A 145 -12.90 7.84 6.71
C ILE A 145 -12.43 6.72 5.79
N PHE A 146 -11.43 7.00 4.93
CA PHE A 146 -10.78 6.00 4.11
C PHE A 146 -9.61 5.37 4.87
N ILE A 147 -9.81 4.14 5.38
CA ILE A 147 -8.71 3.33 5.93
C ILE A 147 -8.12 2.50 4.79
N ASP A 148 -7.08 3.02 4.12
CA ASP A 148 -6.33 2.23 3.15
C ASP A 148 -5.34 1.31 3.86
N GLY A 149 -5.79 0.11 4.20
CA GLY A 149 -4.97 -0.94 4.78
C GLY A 149 -4.45 -1.88 3.69
N THR A 150 -3.21 -1.71 3.23
CA THR A 150 -2.54 -2.78 2.49
C THR A 150 -2.16 -3.90 3.47
N LYS A 151 -2.95 -4.98 3.51
CA LYS A 151 -2.59 -6.20 4.24
C LYS A 151 -1.51 -6.97 3.50
N ILE A 152 -0.25 -6.72 3.84
CA ILE A 152 0.87 -7.54 3.37
C ILE A 152 0.98 -8.76 4.28
N GLU A 153 0.52 -9.92 3.80
CA GLU A 153 0.75 -11.19 4.49
C GLU A 153 2.24 -11.55 4.39
N ALA A 154 2.89 -11.78 5.54
CA ALA A 154 4.30 -12.17 5.57
C ALA A 154 4.47 -13.61 5.05
N CYS A 155 5.22 -13.79 3.96
CA CYS A 155 5.68 -15.12 3.56
C CYS A 155 6.88 -15.53 4.45
N ALA A 156 6.63 -16.26 5.53
CA ALA A 156 7.65 -16.68 6.49
C ALA A 156 8.53 -17.86 6.01
N ASN A 157 8.38 -18.32 4.76
CA ASN A 157 9.13 -19.47 4.27
C ASN A 157 10.49 -19.02 3.69
N LYS A 158 11.59 -19.51 4.27
CA LYS A 158 12.97 -19.23 3.80
C LYS A 158 13.22 -19.72 2.37
N TYR A 159 12.47 -20.73 1.92
CA TYR A 159 12.67 -21.36 0.62
C TYR A 159 11.43 -21.21 -0.27
N THR A 160 11.65 -21.04 -1.56
CA THR A 160 10.59 -21.01 -2.58
C THR A 160 10.00 -22.40 -2.89
N PHE A 161 10.71 -23.46 -2.51
CA PHE A 161 10.31 -24.85 -2.76
C PHE A 161 9.91 -25.59 -1.47
N VAL A 162 9.18 -26.69 -1.63
CA VAL A 162 8.73 -27.57 -0.54
C VAL A 162 9.31 -28.97 -0.71
N TRP A 163 9.65 -29.62 0.40
CA TRP A 163 10.20 -30.97 0.39
C TRP A 163 9.10 -32.01 0.18
N LYS A 164 9.23 -32.84 -0.87
CA LYS A 164 8.26 -33.92 -1.18
C LYS A 164 7.96 -34.84 0.00
N LYS A 165 8.96 -35.15 0.83
CA LYS A 165 8.82 -35.96 2.06
C LYS A 165 7.89 -35.29 3.08
N SER A 166 8.01 -33.97 3.24
CA SER A 166 7.15 -33.17 4.14
C SER A 166 5.71 -33.12 3.62
N VAL A 167 5.53 -32.83 2.32
CA VAL A 167 4.20 -32.79 1.69
C VAL A 167 3.51 -34.17 1.78
N SER A 168 4.24 -35.26 1.55
CA SER A 168 3.71 -36.63 1.67
C SER A 168 3.29 -36.98 3.10
N LYS A 169 4.06 -36.55 4.10
CA LYS A 169 3.71 -36.71 5.52
C LYS A 169 2.44 -35.94 5.87
N ASN A 170 2.34 -34.68 5.44
CA ASN A 170 1.18 -33.83 5.67
C ASN A 170 -0.07 -34.33 4.95
N LEU A 171 0.07 -34.86 3.73
CA LEU A 171 -1.02 -35.49 2.99
C LEU A 171 -1.58 -36.71 3.74
N LYS A 172 -0.72 -37.59 4.28
CA LYS A 172 -1.17 -38.72 5.11
C LYS A 172 -1.94 -38.25 6.34
N GLY A 173 -1.45 -37.22 7.03
CA GLY A 173 -2.14 -36.62 8.17
C GLY A 173 -3.45 -35.92 7.81
N LEU A 174 -3.54 -35.33 6.61
CA LEU A 174 -4.79 -34.75 6.11
C LEU A 174 -5.83 -35.83 5.82
N LEU A 175 -5.42 -36.96 5.22
CA LEU A 175 -6.31 -38.09 4.94
C LEU A 175 -6.85 -38.73 6.22
N SER A 176 -6.06 -38.84 7.29
CA SER A 176 -6.56 -39.33 8.58
C SER A 176 -7.57 -38.36 9.23
N LYS A 177 -7.29 -37.05 9.21
CA LYS A 177 -8.24 -36.02 9.67
C LYS A 177 -9.53 -36.02 8.87
N LEU A 178 -9.45 -36.24 7.56
CA LEU A 178 -10.60 -36.37 6.68
C LEU A 178 -11.44 -37.61 7.01
N ALA A 179 -10.81 -38.74 7.34
CA ALA A 179 -11.54 -39.94 7.75
C ALA A 179 -12.34 -39.71 9.04
N ILE A 180 -11.73 -39.07 10.04
CA ILE A 180 -12.40 -38.67 11.28
C ILE A 180 -13.55 -37.70 10.99
N PHE A 181 -13.29 -36.66 10.18
CA PHE A 181 -14.32 -35.67 9.83
C PHE A 181 -15.50 -36.25 9.04
N VAL A 182 -15.24 -37.21 8.16
CA VAL A 182 -16.31 -37.94 7.46
C VAL A 182 -17.16 -38.67 8.49
N ALA A 183 -16.56 -39.44 9.40
CA ALA A 183 -17.28 -40.15 10.46
C ALA A 183 -18.12 -39.19 11.35
N GLU A 184 -17.55 -38.05 11.78
CA GLU A 184 -18.28 -37.00 12.50
C GLU A 184 -19.51 -36.50 11.71
N CYS A 185 -19.37 -36.32 10.40
CA CYS A 185 -20.48 -35.91 9.54
C CYS A 185 -21.51 -37.03 9.34
N GLU A 186 -21.11 -38.31 9.35
CA GLU A 186 -22.04 -39.43 9.28
C GLU A 186 -22.90 -39.51 10.54
N GLU A 187 -22.31 -39.29 11.72
CA GLU A 187 -23.03 -39.23 12.99
C GLU A 187 -23.98 -38.04 13.06
N MET A 188 -23.52 -36.84 12.71
CA MET A 188 -24.34 -35.63 12.78
C MET A 188 -25.49 -35.60 11.75
N TYR A 189 -25.27 -36.14 10.55
CA TYR A 189 -26.20 -35.99 9.43
C TYR A 189 -26.80 -37.33 8.94
N GLY A 190 -26.60 -38.42 9.69
CA GLY A 190 -27.28 -39.71 9.53
C GLY A 190 -26.99 -40.46 8.23
N SER A 191 -25.87 -40.18 7.57
CA SER A 191 -25.55 -40.73 6.23
C SER A 191 -24.36 -41.67 6.28
N LYS A 192 -24.59 -42.99 6.32
CA LYS A 192 -23.52 -43.99 6.19
C LYS A 192 -22.99 -44.03 4.75
N PHE A 193 -21.69 -43.81 4.58
CA PHE A 193 -20.98 -44.03 3.32
C PHE A 193 -20.22 -45.36 3.43
N VAL A 194 -20.29 -46.20 2.39
CA VAL A 194 -19.42 -47.37 2.30
C VAL A 194 -18.02 -46.87 1.92
N TYR A 195 -17.11 -46.83 2.89
CA TYR A 195 -15.68 -46.66 2.66
C TYR A 195 -14.92 -47.76 3.43
N GLU A 196 -14.20 -48.62 2.72
CA GLU A 196 -13.38 -49.70 3.30
C GLU A 196 -12.14 -49.11 3.99
N ASN A 197 -12.33 -48.39 5.11
CA ASN A 197 -11.29 -47.70 5.88
C ASN A 197 -10.37 -46.73 5.07
N LYS A 198 -10.73 -46.40 3.83
CA LYS A 198 -9.99 -45.49 2.95
C LYS A 198 -10.92 -44.48 2.28
N VAL A 199 -10.87 -43.23 2.74
CA VAL A 199 -11.60 -42.12 2.13
C VAL A 199 -10.92 -41.69 0.83
N LYS A 200 -11.54 -41.99 -0.31
CA LYS A 200 -11.16 -41.48 -1.64
C LYS A 200 -11.88 -40.16 -1.95
N ILE A 201 -11.35 -39.38 -2.90
CA ILE A 201 -11.95 -38.12 -3.40
C ILE A 201 -13.42 -38.28 -3.80
N LYS A 202 -13.80 -39.45 -4.33
CA LYS A 202 -15.19 -39.77 -4.71
C LYS A 202 -16.16 -39.65 -3.52
N HIS A 203 -15.74 -40.06 -2.32
CA HIS A 203 -16.57 -39.99 -1.11
C HIS A 203 -16.72 -38.54 -0.64
N ILE A 204 -15.63 -37.76 -0.68
CA ILE A 204 -15.62 -36.34 -0.31
C ILE A 204 -16.57 -35.53 -1.23
N LYS A 205 -16.54 -35.79 -2.54
CA LYS A 205 -17.47 -35.16 -3.49
C LYS A 205 -18.94 -35.52 -3.22
N LYS A 206 -19.21 -36.77 -2.82
CA LYS A 206 -20.57 -37.19 -2.42
C LYS A 206 -21.02 -36.49 -1.13
N LEU A 207 -20.14 -36.40 -0.13
CA LEU A 207 -20.41 -35.69 1.11
C LEU A 207 -20.72 -34.21 0.85
N ARG A 208 -19.93 -33.54 0.00
CA ARG A 208 -20.18 -32.16 -0.41
C ARG A 208 -21.58 -31.98 -0.98
N LYS A 209 -21.97 -32.80 -1.96
CA LYS A 209 -23.32 -32.74 -2.56
C LYS A 209 -24.43 -32.86 -1.52
N LYS A 210 -24.27 -33.77 -0.54
CA LYS A 210 -25.26 -33.96 0.53
C LYS A 210 -25.33 -32.77 1.48
N LEU A 211 -24.21 -32.22 1.93
CA LEU A 211 -24.21 -31.06 2.82
C LEU A 211 -24.89 -29.85 2.16
N TYR A 212 -24.67 -29.63 0.86
CA TYR A 212 -25.40 -28.59 0.11
C TYR A 212 -26.88 -28.90 -0.09
N ALA A 213 -27.26 -30.18 -0.21
CA ALA A 213 -28.68 -30.57 -0.26
C ALA A 213 -29.37 -30.33 1.09
N LEU A 214 -28.70 -30.63 2.22
CA LEU A 214 -29.19 -30.32 3.56
C LEU A 214 -29.31 -28.82 3.78
N LYS A 215 -28.31 -28.02 3.36
CA LYS A 215 -28.39 -26.56 3.36
C LYS A 215 -29.64 -26.04 2.65
N LYS A 216 -29.95 -26.58 1.47
CA LYS A 216 -31.17 -26.20 0.71
C LYS A 216 -32.44 -26.64 1.42
N LYS A 217 -32.47 -27.85 1.98
CA LYS A 217 -33.64 -28.40 2.69
C LYS A 217 -33.98 -27.60 3.95
N GLU A 218 -32.96 -27.17 4.70
CA GLU A 218 -33.10 -26.40 5.94
C GLU A 218 -33.11 -24.88 5.71
N ASN A 219 -33.05 -24.43 4.45
CA ASN A 219 -33.01 -23.03 4.04
C ASN A 219 -32.00 -22.17 4.83
N ILE A 220 -30.77 -22.68 5.00
CA ILE A 220 -29.75 -22.02 5.82
C ILE A 220 -29.00 -20.97 4.99
N GLU A 221 -29.12 -19.71 5.41
CA GLU A 221 -28.29 -18.62 4.92
C GLU A 221 -26.91 -18.60 5.60
N PHE A 222 -25.87 -18.34 4.82
CA PHE A 222 -24.50 -18.29 5.35
C PHE A 222 -24.23 -16.95 5.98
N VAL A 223 -23.63 -17.00 7.16
CA VAL A 223 -23.35 -15.81 7.94
C VAL A 223 -21.85 -15.54 7.96
N HIS A 224 -21.48 -14.32 7.59
CA HIS A 224 -20.09 -13.85 7.54
C HIS A 224 -19.89 -12.62 8.44
N GLY A 225 -18.69 -12.44 8.99
CA GLY A 225 -18.32 -11.33 9.89
C GLY A 225 -17.96 -11.77 11.31
N SER A 226 -17.27 -10.89 12.05
CA SER A 226 -16.94 -11.07 13.47
C SER A 226 -18.21 -11.04 14.34
N GLY A 227 -18.21 -11.80 15.45
CA GLY A 227 -19.33 -11.85 16.40
C GLY A 227 -20.56 -12.68 15.98
N LYS A 228 -20.61 -13.20 14.74
CA LYS A 228 -21.75 -13.99 14.26
C LYS A 228 -21.54 -15.50 14.46
N ARG A 229 -22.54 -16.19 15.01
CA ARG A 229 -22.49 -17.64 15.26
C ARG A 229 -22.85 -18.44 14.00
N LYS A 230 -21.86 -19.09 13.38
CA LYS A 230 -22.07 -19.97 12.23
C LYS A 230 -22.88 -21.22 12.60
N ASN A 231 -23.86 -21.56 11.75
CA ASN A 231 -24.63 -22.80 11.84
C ASN A 231 -23.71 -24.04 11.71
N PRO A 232 -23.96 -25.15 12.43
CA PRO A 232 -23.21 -26.40 12.28
C PRO A 232 -22.98 -26.84 10.82
N ILE A 233 -24.00 -26.75 9.96
CA ILE A 233 -23.90 -27.13 8.54
C ILE A 233 -22.95 -26.21 7.78
N GLN A 234 -23.01 -24.90 8.03
CA GLN A 234 -22.06 -23.95 7.44
C GLN A 234 -20.62 -24.29 7.85
N ARG A 235 -20.37 -24.59 9.13
CA ARG A 235 -19.04 -24.98 9.63
C ARG A 235 -18.55 -26.28 8.97
N SER A 236 -19.41 -27.28 8.82
CA SER A 236 -19.07 -28.53 8.15
C SER A 236 -18.75 -28.33 6.66
N ILE A 237 -19.50 -27.46 5.97
CA ILE A 237 -19.24 -27.14 4.55
C ILE A 237 -17.91 -26.41 4.40
N GLU A 238 -17.68 -25.35 5.16
CA GLU A 238 -16.42 -24.58 5.12
C GLU A 238 -15.21 -25.47 5.43
N LYS A 239 -15.29 -26.32 6.45
CA LYS A 239 -14.23 -27.27 6.82
C LYS A 239 -13.99 -28.33 5.74
N LEU A 240 -15.04 -28.79 5.06
CA LEU A 240 -14.92 -29.72 3.93
C LEU A 240 -14.24 -29.08 2.72
N GLU A 241 -14.55 -27.81 2.43
CA GLU A 241 -13.92 -27.05 1.36
C GLU A 241 -12.44 -26.77 1.65
N GLU A 242 -12.10 -26.40 2.88
CA GLU A 242 -10.71 -26.26 3.33
C GLU A 242 -9.90 -27.55 3.11
N TYR A 243 -10.46 -28.71 3.46
CA TYR A 243 -9.81 -30.00 3.22
C TYR A 243 -9.68 -30.35 1.73
N LEU A 244 -10.67 -29.99 0.90
CA LEU A 244 -10.60 -30.20 -0.54
C LEU A 244 -9.50 -29.36 -1.19
N ASP A 245 -9.34 -28.11 -0.77
CA ASP A 245 -8.33 -27.22 -1.32
C ASP A 245 -6.93 -27.62 -0.87
N LYS A 246 -6.74 -28.01 0.40
CA LYS A 246 -5.46 -28.59 0.86
C LYS A 246 -5.11 -29.90 0.13
N LEU A 247 -6.10 -30.73 -0.19
CA LEU A 247 -5.89 -31.94 -0.99
C LEU A 247 -5.39 -31.60 -2.40
N LYS A 248 -5.99 -30.60 -3.07
CA LYS A 248 -5.52 -30.12 -4.38
C LYS A 248 -4.11 -29.55 -4.30
N GLU A 249 -3.83 -28.73 -3.29
CA GLU A 249 -2.54 -28.11 -3.07
C GLU A 249 -1.43 -29.17 -2.89
N TYR A 250 -1.67 -30.17 -2.03
CA TYR A 250 -0.70 -31.24 -1.80
C TYR A 250 -0.52 -32.16 -3.00
N THR A 251 -1.60 -32.46 -3.74
CA THR A 251 -1.49 -33.26 -4.97
C THR A 251 -0.68 -32.52 -6.03
N GLN A 252 -0.92 -31.23 -6.22
CA GLN A 252 -0.10 -30.39 -7.10
C GLN A 252 1.38 -30.40 -6.66
N LYS A 253 1.67 -30.11 -5.39
CA LYS A 253 3.04 -30.09 -4.83
C LYS A 253 3.79 -31.44 -4.84
N ILE A 254 3.12 -32.57 -5.07
CA ILE A 254 3.76 -33.89 -5.20
C ILE A 254 4.14 -34.19 -6.65
N HIS A 255 3.38 -33.63 -7.61
CA HIS A 255 3.53 -33.86 -9.05
C HIS A 255 4.26 -32.72 -9.77
N THR A 256 4.51 -31.60 -9.09
CA THR A 256 5.39 -30.49 -9.53
C THR A 256 6.74 -30.65 -8.84
#